data_AF-A0A0G4BBN4-F1
#
_entry.id   AF-A0A0G4BBN4-F1
#
_cell.length_a   1.000
_cell.length_b   1.000
_cell.length_c   1.000
_cell.angle_alpha   90.00
_cell.angle_beta   90.00
_cell.angle_gamma   90.00
#
_symmetry.space_group_name_H-M   'P 1'
#
loop_
_entity.id
_entity.type
_entity.pdbx_description
1 polymer ?
#
loop_
_entity_poly.entity_id
_entity_poly.type
_entity_poly.pdbx_seq_one_letter_code
_entity_poly.pdbx_strand_id
1 'polypeptide(L)'
;MTFDELLQWVDLEDRRLRERFSNYPDEEKRILARTVKISEELGELCDEVLSFNSMQRQEKLDEDKAENLSAEFADVLITTLLLAKTMGVDIPTALRSKMAKVDKRYEVKV
;
A
#
# COMPACT_ATOMS: atom_id res chain seq x y z
N MET A 1 10.22 -10.54 9.16
CA MET A 1 9.05 -9.78 9.64
C MET A 1 7.84 -10.68 9.59
N THR A 2 7.14 -10.84 10.71
CA THR A 2 5.79 -11.43 10.77
C THR A 2 4.74 -10.39 10.39
N PHE A 3 3.51 -10.84 10.09
CA PHE A 3 2.43 -9.90 9.78
C PHE A 3 2.05 -9.03 10.98
N ASP A 4 2.09 -9.59 12.20
CA ASP A 4 1.81 -8.83 13.42
C ASP A 4 2.89 -7.78 13.69
N GLU A 5 4.16 -8.09 13.44
CA GLU A 5 5.26 -7.11 13.50
C GLU A 5 5.04 -5.94 12.52
N LEU A 6 4.57 -6.24 11.30
CA LEU A 6 4.24 -5.22 10.31
C LEU A 6 3.10 -4.31 10.81
N LEU A 7 2.01 -4.88 11.32
CA LEU A 7 0.88 -4.09 11.81
C LEU A 7 1.24 -3.23 13.04
N GLN A 8 2.08 -3.75 13.94
CA GLN A 8 2.63 -2.97 15.05
C GLN A 8 3.49 -1.81 14.55
N TRP A 9 4.27 -2.03 13.49
CA TRP A 9 5.05 -0.97 12.87
C TRP A 9 4.16 0.08 12.19
N VAL A 10 3.09 -0.33 11.50
CA VAL A 10 2.09 0.60 10.92
C VAL A 10 1.43 1.45 12.01
N ASP A 11 1.15 0.88 13.17
CA ASP A 11 0.63 1.62 14.32
C ASP A 11 1.61 2.66 14.88
N LEU A 12 2.91 2.35 14.87
CA LEU A 12 3.95 3.31 15.22
C LEU A 12 4.05 4.42 14.17
N GLU A 13 4.02 4.06 12.89
CA GLU A 13 4.14 5.03 11.80
C GLU A 13 2.92 5.94 11.70
N ASP A 14 1.70 5.42 11.94
CA ASP A 14 0.49 6.24 12.03
C ASP A 14 0.66 7.35 13.09
N ARG A 15 1.22 7.02 14.25
CA ARG A 15 1.51 7.99 15.32
C ARG A 15 2.56 9.00 14.91
N ARG A 16 3.69 8.57 14.33
CA ARG A 16 4.74 9.47 13.84
C ARG A 16 4.23 10.46 12.81
N LEU A 17 3.41 9.99 11.86
CA LEU A 17 2.79 10.84 10.85
C LEU A 17 1.79 11.83 11.47
N ARG A 18 1.01 11.41 12.47
CA ARG A 18 0.12 12.32 13.22
C ARG A 18 0.92 13.40 13.97
N GLU A 19 2.03 13.03 14.61
CA GLU A 19 2.89 13.98 15.35
C GLU A 19 3.60 14.95 14.41
N ARG A 20 4.07 14.47 13.25
CA ARG A 20 4.83 15.28 12.29
C ARG A 20 3.95 16.18 11.42
N PHE A 21 2.76 15.71 11.04
CA PHE A 21 1.85 16.37 10.12
C PHE A 21 0.47 16.62 10.76
N SER A 22 0.46 17.13 12.00
CA SER A 22 -0.74 17.38 12.80
C SER A 22 -1.65 18.50 12.26
N ASN A 23 -1.54 18.84 10.97
CA ASN A 23 -2.20 19.97 10.32
C ASN A 23 -3.48 19.58 9.55
N TYR A 24 -3.93 18.32 9.64
CA TYR A 24 -5.23 17.95 9.06
C TYR A 24 -6.37 18.61 9.85
N PRO A 25 -7.31 19.31 9.19
CA PRO A 25 -8.44 19.96 9.86
C PRO A 25 -9.35 19.00 10.62
N ASP A 26 -9.50 17.77 10.10
CA ASP A 26 -10.36 16.72 10.63
C ASP A 26 -9.92 15.33 10.12
N GLU A 27 -10.53 14.26 10.66
CA GLU A 27 -10.21 12.87 10.29
C GLU A 27 -10.68 12.53 8.86
N GLU A 28 -11.73 13.17 8.34
CA GLU A 28 -12.21 12.95 6.97
C GLU A 28 -11.14 13.38 5.96
N LYS A 29 -10.58 14.59 6.13
CA LYS A 29 -9.48 15.09 5.28
C LYS A 29 -8.24 14.21 5.36
N ARG A 30 -7.97 13.61 6.53
CA ARG A 30 -6.87 12.67 6.70
C ARG A 30 -7.11 11.35 5.96
N ILE A 31 -8.33 10.82 6.00
CA ILE A 31 -8.74 9.65 5.21
C ILE A 31 -8.57 9.94 3.71
N LEU A 32 -9.05 11.08 3.24
CA LEU A 32 -8.93 11.49 1.83
C LEU A 32 -7.47 11.66 1.42
N ALA A 33 -6.63 12.30 2.25
CA ALA A 33 -5.21 12.46 1.97
C ALA A 33 -4.49 11.11 1.87
N ARG A 34 -4.76 10.19 2.80
CA ARG A 34 -4.22 8.82 2.74
C ARG A 34 -4.70 8.05 1.50
N THR A 35 -5.93 8.28 1.08
CA THR A 35 -6.48 7.68 -0.15
C THR A 35 -5.74 8.18 -1.39
N VAL A 36 -5.48 9.48 -1.48
CA VAL A 36 -4.70 10.05 -2.58
C VAL A 36 -3.25 9.54 -2.56
N LYS A 37 -2.64 9.41 -1.38
CA LYS A 37 -1.28 8.88 -1.24
C LYS A 37 -1.14 7.45 -1.79
N ILE A 38 -2.17 6.59 -1.63
CA ILE A 38 -2.16 5.26 -2.28
C ILE A 38 -2.09 5.37 -3.81
N SER A 39 -2.81 6.32 -4.41
CA SER A 39 -2.76 6.54 -5.86
C SER A 39 -1.40 7.03 -6.34
N GLU A 40 -0.69 7.80 -5.51
CA GLU A 40 0.68 8.25 -5.75
C GLU A 40 1.65 7.06 -5.78
N GLU A 41 1.70 6.25 -4.71
CA GLU A 41 2.57 5.06 -4.67
C GLU A 41 2.22 4.03 -5.75
N LEU A 42 0.93 3.89 -6.09
CA LEU A 42 0.53 3.00 -7.17
C LEU A 42 1.04 3.53 -8.52
N GLY A 43 1.08 4.85 -8.71
CA GLY A 43 1.68 5.47 -9.89
C GLY A 43 3.17 5.19 -10.00
N GLU A 44 3.90 5.33 -8.89
CA GLU A 44 5.34 5.02 -8.80
C GLU A 44 5.60 3.53 -9.09
N LEU A 45 4.79 2.63 -8.51
CA LEU A 45 4.83 1.21 -8.86
C LEU A 45 4.54 0.95 -10.35
N CYS A 46 3.57 1.66 -10.95
CA CYS A 46 3.30 1.53 -12.38
C CYS A 46 4.50 1.93 -13.24
N ASP A 47 5.17 3.02 -12.87
CA ASP A 47 6.37 3.50 -13.56
C ASP A 47 7.51 2.47 -13.47
N GLU A 48 7.74 1.90 -12.28
CA GLU A 48 8.74 0.83 -12.09
C GLU A 48 8.40 -0.47 -12.82
N VAL A 49 7.12 -0.83 -12.91
CA VAL A 49 6.69 -1.97 -13.73
C VAL A 49 6.92 -1.71 -15.22
N LEU A 50 6.70 -0.48 -15.70
CA LEU A 50 6.99 -0.11 -17.08
C LEU A 50 8.50 -0.17 -17.36
N SER A 51 9.32 0.33 -16.44
CA SER A 51 10.78 0.23 -16.52
C SER A 51 11.24 -1.22 -16.57
N PHE A 52 10.76 -2.07 -15.65
CA PHE A 52 11.10 -3.50 -15.58
C PHE A 52 10.80 -4.25 -16.90
N ASN A 53 9.73 -3.86 -17.60
CA ASN A 53 9.37 -4.44 -18.90
C ASN A 53 10.02 -3.74 -20.11
N SER A 54 10.93 -2.79 -19.88
CA SER A 54 11.55 -1.95 -20.94
C SER A 54 10.52 -1.22 -21.81
N MET A 55 9.36 -0.89 -21.24
CA MET A 55 8.26 -0.21 -21.92
C MET A 55 8.19 1.29 -21.60
N GLN A 56 9.09 1.79 -20.77
CA GLN A 56 9.23 3.21 -20.49
C GLN A 56 9.91 3.96 -21.65
N ARG A 57 9.84 5.29 -21.66
CA ARG A 57 10.54 6.11 -22.67
C ARG A 57 12.05 5.85 -22.57
N GLN A 58 12.73 5.69 -23.70
CA GLN A 58 14.16 5.35 -23.71
C GLN A 58 15.03 6.34 -22.93
N GLU A 59 14.67 7.62 -22.92
CA GLU A 59 15.34 8.67 -22.14
C GLU A 59 15.34 8.41 -20.62
N LYS A 60 14.46 7.54 -20.11
CA LYS A 60 14.38 7.16 -18.69
C LYS A 60 15.06 5.82 -18.36
N LEU A 61 15.18 4.91 -19.33
CA LEU A 61 15.74 3.57 -19.13
C LEU A 61 17.24 3.58 -18.82
N ASP A 62 17.96 4.65 -19.19
CA ASP A 62 19.40 4.80 -18.97
C ASP A 62 19.76 5.07 -17.48
N GLU A 63 18.76 5.29 -16.61
CA GLU A 63 18.96 5.58 -15.18
C GLU A 63 18.57 4.43 -14.23
N ASP A 64 17.94 3.36 -14.72
CA ASP A 64 17.18 2.45 -13.86
C ASP A 64 18.00 1.36 -13.16
N LYS A 65 17.87 1.32 -11.83
CA LYS A 65 18.39 0.29 -10.93
C LYS A 65 17.24 -0.57 -10.43
N ALA A 66 17.35 -1.89 -10.57
CA ALA A 66 16.37 -2.89 -10.12
C ALA A 66 15.99 -2.84 -8.61
N GLU A 67 16.62 -1.99 -7.80
CA GLU A 67 16.31 -1.81 -6.37
C GLU A 67 14.96 -1.09 -6.14
N ASN A 68 14.47 -0.32 -7.12
CA ASN A 68 13.26 0.50 -6.95
C ASN A 68 11.95 -0.31 -6.94
N LEU A 69 11.77 -1.27 -7.86
CA LEU A 69 10.51 -2.02 -7.99
C LEU A 69 10.01 -2.65 -6.68
N SER A 70 10.92 -3.28 -5.93
CA SER A 70 10.57 -3.93 -4.66
C SER A 70 10.18 -2.95 -3.56
N ALA A 71 10.75 -1.73 -3.59
CA ALA A 71 10.40 -0.65 -2.67
C ALA A 71 8.98 -0.15 -2.97
N GLU A 72 8.65 0.07 -4.24
CA GLU A 72 7.31 0.56 -4.62
C GLU A 72 6.19 -0.43 -4.27
N PHE A 73 6.45 -1.74 -4.37
CA PHE A 73 5.50 -2.74 -3.85
C PHE A 73 5.28 -2.61 -2.34
N ALA A 74 6.35 -2.30 -1.59
CA ALA A 74 6.26 -2.09 -0.15
C ALA A 74 5.52 -0.79 0.19
N ASP A 75 5.74 0.29 -0.55
CA ASP A 75 5.09 1.58 -0.33
C ASP A 75 3.59 1.54 -0.60
N VAL A 76 3.15 0.87 -1.67
CA VAL A 76 1.73 0.60 -1.91
C VAL A 76 1.10 -0.20 -0.76
N LEU A 77 1.79 -1.23 -0.26
CA LEU A 77 1.30 -2.04 0.87
C LEU A 77 1.19 -1.20 2.15
N ILE A 78 2.24 -0.44 2.49
CA ILE A 78 2.30 0.37 3.71
C ILE A 78 1.23 1.46 3.70
N THR A 79 1.09 2.19 2.60
CA THR A 79 0.09 3.27 2.48
C THR A 79 -1.34 2.72 2.52
N THR A 80 -1.57 1.53 1.96
CA THR A 80 -2.85 0.80 2.08
C THR A 80 -3.16 0.45 3.54
N LEU A 81 -2.18 -0.09 4.28
CA LEU A 81 -2.36 -0.45 5.69
C LEU A 81 -2.56 0.78 6.59
N LEU A 82 -1.89 1.89 6.30
CA LEU A 82 -2.07 3.16 7.01
C LEU A 82 -3.49 3.74 6.82
N LEU A 83 -4.05 3.65 5.60
CA LEU A 83 -5.44 4.03 5.36
C LEU A 83 -6.40 3.13 6.15
N ALA A 84 -6.19 1.81 6.08
CA ALA A 84 -7.00 0.84 6.82
C ALA A 84 -6.98 1.11 8.33
N LYS A 85 -5.81 1.41 8.89
CA LYS A 85 -5.65 1.81 10.30
C LYS A 85 -6.46 3.05 10.64
N THR A 86 -6.40 4.07 9.78
CA THR A 86 -7.13 5.32 9.96
C THR A 86 -8.64 5.11 9.91
N MET A 87 -9.11 4.19 9.07
CA MET A 87 -10.53 3.84 8.94
C MET A 87 -11.01 2.81 9.97
N GLY A 88 -10.14 2.34 10.87
CA GLY A 88 -10.49 1.35 11.89
C GLY A 88 -10.78 -0.06 11.35
N VAL A 89 -10.17 -0.43 10.21
CA VAL A 89 -10.37 -1.74 9.57
C VAL A 89 -9.48 -2.80 10.20
N ASP A 90 -10.07 -3.92 10.65
CA ASP A 90 -9.35 -5.13 11.06
C ASP A 90 -8.89 -5.91 9.80
N ILE A 91 -7.68 -5.60 9.35
CA ILE A 91 -7.08 -6.22 8.16
C ILE A 91 -6.88 -7.74 8.31
N PRO A 92 -6.32 -8.28 9.42
CA PRO A 92 -6.23 -9.72 9.60
C PRO A 92 -7.56 -10.46 9.38
N THR A 93 -8.65 -9.96 9.96
CA THR A 93 -9.98 -10.58 9.81
C THR A 93 -10.55 -10.38 8.41
N ALA A 94 -10.36 -9.20 7.82
CA ALA A 94 -10.79 -8.90 6.45
C ALA A 94 -10.10 -9.81 5.41
N LEU A 95 -8.78 -10.00 5.53
CA LEU A 95 -7.98 -10.86 4.65
C LEU A 95 -8.43 -12.33 4.78
N ARG A 96 -8.53 -12.87 6.00
CA ARG A 96 -9.03 -14.24 6.23
C ARG A 96 -10.39 -14.46 5.58
N SER A 97 -11.31 -13.53 5.79
CA SER A 97 -12.66 -13.60 5.22
C SER A 97 -12.66 -13.52 3.70
N LYS A 98 -11.79 -12.69 3.12
CA LYS A 98 -11.68 -12.53 1.66
C LYS A 98 -11.05 -13.75 1.01
N MET A 99 -10.00 -14.32 1.60
CA MET A 99 -9.33 -15.54 1.13
C MET A 99 -10.31 -16.72 1.11
N ALA A 100 -11.01 -16.99 2.22
CA ALA A 100 -12.02 -18.05 2.28
C ALA A 100 -13.13 -17.89 1.22
N LYS A 101 -13.54 -16.64 0.93
CA LYS A 101 -14.49 -16.34 -0.16
C LYS A 101 -13.90 -16.60 -1.55
N VAL A 102 -12.61 -16.38 -1.75
CA VAL A 102 -11.91 -16.66 -3.00
C VAL A 102 -11.78 -18.16 -3.20
N ASP A 103 -11.32 -18.89 -2.18
CA ASP A 103 -11.16 -20.35 -2.22
C ASP A 103 -12.49 -21.06 -2.57
N LYS A 104 -13.57 -20.65 -1.92
CA LYS A 104 -14.92 -21.17 -2.20
C LYS A 104 -15.36 -20.98 -3.66
N ARG A 105 -14.88 -19.94 -4.38
CA ARG A 105 -15.22 -19.75 -5.80
C ARG A 105 -14.60 -20.80 -6.70
N TYR A 106 -13.49 -21.40 -6.29
CA TYR A 106 -12.83 -22.47 -7.04
C TYR A 106 -13.38 -23.85 -6.65
N GLU A 107 -13.79 -24.05 -5.39
CA GLU A 107 -14.43 -25.30 -4.94
C GLU A 107 -15.80 -25.55 -5.57
N VAL A 108 -16.58 -24.48 -5.83
CA VAL A 108 -17.93 -24.59 -6.44
C VAL A 108 -17.88 -24.85 -7.96
N LYS A 109 -16.70 -24.78 -8.59
CA LYS A 109 -16.51 -25.02 -10.04
C LYS A 109 -16.22 -26.49 -10.39
N VAL A 110 -16.69 -27.44 -9.59
CA VAL A 110 -16.64 -28.88 -9.87
C VAL A 110 -18.02 -29.40 -10.22
#